data_AF-A0A1A0RGJ0-F1
#
_entry.id   AF-A0A1A0RGJ0-F1
#
_cell.length_a   1.000
_cell.length_b   1.000
_cell.length_c   1.000
_cell.angle_alpha   90.00
_cell.angle_beta   90.00
_cell.angle_gamma   90.00
#
_symmetry.space_group_name_H-M   'P 1'
#
loop_
_entity.id
_entity.type
_entity.pdbx_description
1 polymer ?
#
loop_
_entity_poly.entity_id
_entity_poly.type
_entity_poly.pdbx_seq_one_letter_code
_entity_poly.pdbx_strand_id
1 'polypeptide(L)'
;MIGLEVTLSALRWINITGRDVSAEIEPVQLRDQTIHVGDHVLIDGAEQIITGIELVDDRAQRIANLALMLSDPHQRSTLTLPRNG
;
A
#
# COMPACT_ATOMS: atom_id res chain seq x y z
N MET A 1 17.77 13.49 -7.99
CA MET A 1 16.30 13.39 -7.94
C MET A 1 15.94 13.20 -6.49
N ILE A 2 15.30 14.20 -5.87
CA ILE A 2 14.81 14.08 -4.49
C ILE A 2 13.42 13.49 -4.66
N GLY A 3 13.23 12.21 -4.34
CA GLY A 3 11.91 11.60 -4.34
C GLY A 3 11.05 12.32 -3.31
N LEU A 4 9.89 12.84 -3.72
CA LEU A 4 8.93 13.42 -2.79
C LEU A 4 8.37 12.27 -1.95
N GLU A 5 8.66 12.31 -0.65
CA GLU A 5 8.20 11.32 0.31
C GLU A 5 6.69 11.51 0.53
N VAL A 6 5.88 10.56 0.07
CA VAL A 6 4.43 10.57 0.27
C VAL A 6 4.14 9.94 1.64
N THR A 7 3.78 10.76 2.62
CA THR A 7 3.37 10.30 3.96
C THR A 7 1.84 10.21 4.04
N LEU A 8 1.34 9.04 4.43
CA LEU A 8 -0.06 8.70 4.50
C LEU A 8 -0.40 8.13 5.88
N SER A 9 -1.69 8.16 6.21
CA SER A 9 -2.26 7.51 7.38
C SER A 9 -3.36 6.55 6.95
N ALA A 10 -3.25 5.29 7.39
CA ALA A 10 -4.26 4.30 7.06
C ALA A 10 -5.54 4.57 7.88
N LEU A 11 -6.69 4.65 7.20
CA LEU A 11 -8.00 4.59 7.84
C LEU A 11 -8.22 3.24 8.51
N ARG A 12 -7.86 2.18 7.80
CA ARG A 12 -7.86 0.80 8.29
C ARG A 12 -6.89 -0.06 7.49
N TRP A 13 -6.38 -1.07 8.18
CA TRP A 13 -5.57 -2.14 7.60
C TRP A 13 -6.45 -3.35 7.34
N ILE A 14 -6.36 -3.91 6.13
CA ILE A 14 -7.09 -5.10 5.72
C ILE A 14 -6.07 -6.16 5.34
N ASN A 15 -6.12 -7.30 6.03
CA ASN A 15 -5.35 -8.48 5.67
C ASN A 15 -6.25 -9.44 4.90
N ILE A 16 -6.01 -9.61 3.61
CA ILE A 16 -6.75 -10.56 2.78
C ILE A 16 -5.93 -11.85 2.72
N THR A 17 -6.42 -12.92 3.33
CA THR A 17 -5.72 -14.21 3.35
C THR A 17 -5.38 -14.69 1.94
N GLY A 18 -4.09 -14.93 1.66
CA GLY A 18 -3.61 -15.32 0.33
C GLY A 18 -3.36 -14.16 -0.64
N ARG A 19 -3.49 -12.91 -0.19
CA ARG A 19 -3.08 -11.68 -0.90
C ARG A 19 -2.19 -10.82 0.00
N ASP A 20 -1.63 -9.77 -0.59
CA ASP A 20 -0.87 -8.73 0.12
C ASP A 20 -1.76 -7.96 1.12
N VAL A 21 -1.10 -7.30 2.08
CA VAL A 21 -1.76 -6.40 3.04
C VAL A 21 -2.24 -5.15 2.29
N SER A 22 -3.45 -4.70 2.57
CA SER A 22 -4.01 -3.49 1.98
C SER A 22 -4.26 -2.42 3.04
N ALA A 23 -3.86 -1.18 2.78
CA ALA A 23 -4.22 -0.01 3.58
C ALA A 23 -5.27 0.81 2.84
N GLU A 24 -6.37 1.12 3.51
CA GLU A 24 -7.32 2.10 2.99
C GLU A 24 -6.92 3.51 3.42
N ILE A 25 -6.92 4.45 2.47
CA ILE A 25 -6.64 5.86 2.70
C ILE A 25 -7.77 6.73 2.15
N GLU A 26 -7.87 7.96 2.65
CA GLU A 26 -8.70 8.99 2.03
C GLU A 26 -7.95 9.62 0.85
N PRO A 27 -8.57 9.81 -0.33
CA PRO A 27 -7.91 10.45 -1.47
C PRO A 27 -7.40 11.86 -1.17
N VAL A 28 -8.03 12.57 -0.22
CA VAL A 28 -7.62 13.93 0.18
C VAL A 28 -6.20 13.98 0.72
N GLN A 29 -5.67 12.86 1.24
CA GLN A 29 -4.30 12.77 1.73
C GLN A 29 -3.27 12.96 0.61
N LEU A 30 -3.61 12.59 -0.63
CA LEU A 30 -2.72 12.73 -1.78
C LEU A 30 -2.58 14.19 -2.25
N ARG A 31 -3.56 15.05 -1.94
CA ARG A 31 -3.60 16.45 -2.44
C ARG A 31 -3.43 16.47 -3.97
N ASP A 32 -2.38 17.11 -4.47
CA ASP A 32 -2.03 17.19 -5.89
C ASP A 32 -1.01 16.13 -6.33
N GLN A 33 -0.63 15.21 -5.44
CA GLN A 33 0.34 14.16 -5.72
C GLN A 33 -0.32 13.00 -6.45
N THR A 34 0.39 12.45 -7.42
CA THR A 34 0.00 11.21 -8.10
C THR A 34 0.85 10.08 -7.56
N ILE A 35 0.21 8.96 -7.20
CA ILE A 35 0.89 7.73 -6.80
C ILE A 35 0.73 6.66 -7.88
N HIS A 36 1.73 5.80 -7.99
CA HIS A 36 1.80 4.71 -8.95
C HIS A 36 2.20 3.41 -8.25
N VAL A 37 1.90 2.29 -8.90
CA VAL A 37 2.46 1.00 -8.51
C VAL A 37 3.98 1.07 -8.66
N GLY A 38 4.70 0.60 -7.63
CA GLY A 38 6.15 0.69 -7.49
C GLY A 38 6.63 1.91 -6.69
N ASP A 39 5.76 2.87 -6.39
CA ASP A 39 6.13 4.00 -5.54
C ASP A 39 6.36 3.54 -4.10
N HIS A 40 7.37 4.13 -3.48
CA HIS A 40 7.64 3.99 -2.06
C HIS A 40 6.86 5.06 -1.30
N VAL A 41 6.11 4.64 -0.30
CA VAL A 41 5.28 5.52 0.54
C VAL A 41 5.52 5.22 2.01
N LEU A 42 5.35 6.22 2.86
CA LEU A 42 5.30 6.02 4.31
C LEU A 42 3.85 5.95 4.74
N ILE A 43 3.41 4.82 5.29
CA ILE A 43 2.08 4.69 5.88
C ILE A 43 2.22 4.40 7.36
N ASP A 44 1.61 5.25 8.19
CA ASP A 44 1.72 5.19 9.66
C ASP A 44 3.19 5.15 10.16
N GLY A 45 4.09 5.78 9.40
CA GLY A 45 5.52 5.85 9.70
C GLY A 45 6.37 4.66 9.23
N ALA A 46 5.78 3.67 8.55
CA ALA A 46 6.50 2.54 7.96
C ALA A 46 6.61 2.68 6.43
N GLU A 47 7.80 2.42 5.88
CA GLU A 47 8.03 2.43 4.43
C GLU A 47 7.42 1.18 3.80
N GLN A 48 6.67 1.39 2.72
CA GLN A 48 5.97 0.35 1.98
C GLN A 48 6.09 0.62 0.48
N ILE A 49 6.05 -0.45 -0.32
CA ILE A 49 5.96 -0.34 -1.78
C ILE A 49 4.54 -0.63 -2.21
N ILE A 50 3.96 0.26 -3.02
CA ILE A 50 2.64 0.04 -3.63
C ILE A 50 2.74 -1.07 -4.67
N THR A 51 2.03 -2.18 -4.45
CA THR A 51 1.93 -3.31 -5.40
C THR A 51 0.63 -3.29 -6.20
N GLY A 52 -0.36 -2.51 -5.77
CA GLY A 52 -1.66 -2.39 -6.40
C GLY A 52 -2.46 -1.21 -5.86
N ILE A 53 -3.39 -0.70 -6.66
CA ILE A 53 -4.28 0.40 -6.31
C ILE A 53 -5.70 0.03 -6.73
N GLU A 54 -6.63 0.03 -5.79
CA GLU A 54 -8.05 -0.24 -6.02
C GLU A 54 -8.91 0.90 -5.46
N LEU A 55 -10.00 1.23 -6.17
CA LEU A 55 -11.02 2.17 -5.69
C LEU A 55 -12.04 1.40 -4.85
N VAL A 56 -12.21 1.80 -3.60
CA VAL A 56 -13.20 1.24 -2.68
C VAL A 56 -14.32 2.26 -2.51
N ASP A 57 -15.45 2.01 -3.18
CA ASP A 57 -16.63 2.86 -3.08
C ASP A 57 -17.48 2.45 -1.87
N ASP A 58 -17.42 3.22 -0.77
CA ASP A 58 -18.40 3.08 0.30
C ASP A 58 -19.68 3.82 -0.09
N ARG A 59 -20.59 3.07 -0.72
CA ARG A 59 -21.91 3.56 -1.16
C ARG A 59 -22.73 4.24 -0.05
N ALA A 60 -22.41 3.99 1.22
CA ALA A 60 -23.11 4.63 2.34
C ALA A 60 -22.64 6.08 2.59
N GLN A 61 -21.38 6.41 2.29
CA GLN A 61 -20.79 7.70 2.65
C GLN A 61 -20.53 8.62 1.45
N ARG A 62 -20.68 8.13 0.21
CA ARG A 62 -20.34 8.85 -1.03
C ARG A 62 -18.87 9.32 -1.09
N ILE A 63 -18.00 8.67 -0.33
CA ILE A 63 -16.55 8.89 -0.36
C ILE A 63 -15.95 7.64 -1.00
N ALA A 64 -15.28 7.84 -2.13
CA ALA A 64 -14.46 6.79 -2.73
C ALA A 64 -13.12 6.78 -1.99
N ASN A 65 -12.84 5.72 -1.23
CA ASN A 65 -11.53 5.53 -0.62
C ASN A 65 -10.59 4.83 -1.60
N LEU A 66 -9.29 4.92 -1.35
CA LEU A 66 -8.29 4.16 -2.08
C LEU A 66 -7.78 3.03 -1.21
N ALA A 67 -7.82 1.81 -1.72
CA ALA A 67 -7.09 0.69 -1.14
C ALA A 67 -5.73 0.57 -1.85
N LEU A 68 -4.66 0.70 -1.08
CA LEU A 68 -3.29 0.49 -1.54
C LEU A 68 -2.86 -0.90 -1.10
N MET A 69 -2.52 -1.77 -2.04
CA MET A 69 -1.87 -3.04 -1.75
C MET A 69 -0.38 -2.79 -1.54
N LEU A 70 0.17 -3.36 -0.48
CA LEU A 70 1.48 -2.99 0.03
C LEU A 70 2.33 -4.22 0.27
N SER A 71 3.61 -4.08 -0.06
CA SER A 71 4.65 -5.03 0.31
C SER A 71 5.72 -4.35 1.15
N ASP A 72 6.26 -5.09 2.10
CA ASP A 72 7.38 -4.64 2.91
C ASP A 72 8.67 -4.65 2.06
N PRO A 73 9.31 -3.49 1.82
CA PRO A 73 10.52 -3.39 1.00
C PRO A 73 11.70 -4.21 1.56
N HIS A 74 11.67 -4.53 2.86
CA HIS A 74 12.70 -5.28 3.55
C HIS A 74 12.39 -6.78 3.67
N GLN A 75 11.18 -7.20 3.30
CA GLN A 75 10.79 -8.60 3.28
C GLN A 75 11.37 -9.28 2.04
N ARG A 76 12.69 -9.55 2.06
CA ARG A 76 13.32 -10.48 1.12
C ARG A 76 12.62 -11.82 1.27
N SER A 77 11.92 -12.23 0.20
CA SER A 77 11.43 -13.58 0.02
C SER A 77 12.51 -14.56 0.45
N THR A 78 12.30 -15.24 1.57
CA THR A 78 13.14 -16.35 2.00
C THR A 78 12.78 -17.51 1.07
N LEU A 79 13.31 -17.44 -0.15
CA LEU A 79 13.22 -18.52 -1.11
C LEU A 79 14.08 -19.66 -0.52
N THR A 80 13.44 -20.49 0.29
CA THR A 80 14.05 -21.71 0.79
C THR A 80 14.21 -22.63 -0.41
N LEU A 81 15.37 -22.59 -1.07
CA LEU A 81 15.72 -23.58 -2.08
C LEU A 81 15.62 -24.96 -1.43
N PRO A 82 14.89 -25.93 -2.01
CA PRO A 82 14.95 -27.28 -1.50
C PRO A 82 16.39 -27.77 -1.61
N ARG A 83 16.98 -28.17 -0.48
CA ARG A 83 18.19 -28.99 -0.48
C ARG A 83 17.80 -30.32 -1.14
N ASN A 84 18.06 -30.44 -2.44
CA ASN A 84 18.09 -31.73 -3.10
C ASN A 84 19.26 -32.51 -2.49
N GLY A 85 18.94 -33.54 -1.71
CA GLY A 85 19.84 -34.60 -1.26
C GLY A 85 19.50 -35.90 -1.97
#